data_AF-A0A7Z2NYM8-F1
#
_entry.id   AF-A0A7Z2NYM8-F1
#
_cell.length_a   1.000
_cell.length_b   1.000
_cell.length_c   1.000
_cell.angle_alpha   90.00
_cell.angle_beta   90.00
_cell.angle_gamma   90.00
#
_symmetry.space_group_name_H-M   'P 1'
#
loop_
_entity.id
_entity.type
_entity.pdbx_description
1 polymer ?
#
loop_
_entity_poly.entity_id
_entity_poly.type
_entity_poly.pdbx_seq_one_letter_code
_entity_poly.pdbx_strand_id
1 'polypeptide(L)' 'MEVGPEEVDAVALFISLGTQWQVHPMAGTRLGLRYEAVPVAAAALGLSLTPALFGDLRVMEGAALAAWAERP' A
#
# COMPACT_ATOMS: atom_id res chain seq x y z
N MET A 1 8.96 1.78 -17.37
CA MET A 1 9.32 2.09 -15.97
C MET A 1 9.84 0.79 -15.41
N GLU A 2 11.14 0.72 -15.17
CA GLU A 2 11.80 -0.46 -14.62
C GLU A 2 11.86 -0.28 -13.10
N VAL A 3 11.39 -1.27 -12.36
CA VAL A 3 11.35 -1.24 -10.88
C VAL A 3 12.66 -1.87 -10.42
N GLY A 4 13.50 -1.14 -9.69
CA GLY A 4 14.72 -1.69 -9.10
C GLY A 4 14.39 -2.72 -8.01
N PRO A 5 15.35 -3.57 -7.63
CA PRO A 5 15.08 -4.70 -6.74
C PRO A 5 14.52 -4.29 -5.37
N GLU A 6 14.87 -3.11 -4.86
CA GLU A 6 14.28 -2.55 -3.63
C GLU A 6 12.87 -2.00 -3.84
N GLU A 7 12.57 -1.39 -5.00
CA GLU A 7 11.21 -0.95 -5.31
C GLU A 7 10.26 -2.13 -5.63
N VAL A 8 10.79 -3.29 -6.03
CA VAL A 8 9.99 -4.49 -6.32
C VAL A 8 9.27 -4.97 -5.07
N ASP A 9 9.94 -4.98 -3.92
CA ASP A 9 9.37 -5.43 -2.66
C ASP A 9 8.23 -4.52 -2.20
N ALA A 10 8.43 -3.21 -2.30
CA ALA A 10 7.43 -2.22 -1.92
C ALA A 10 6.21 -2.30 -2.85
N VAL A 11 6.43 -2.43 -4.17
CA VAL A 11 5.35 -2.59 -5.16
C VAL A 11 4.59 -3.89 -4.95
N ALA A 12 5.29 -5.01 -4.74
CA ALA A 12 4.66 -6.31 -4.47
C ALA A 12 3.82 -6.26 -3.19
N LEU A 13 4.35 -5.65 -2.12
CA LEU A 13 3.61 -5.46 -0.87
C LEU A 13 2.37 -4.57 -1.09
N PHE A 14 2.51 -3.44 -1.78
CA PHE A 14 1.39 -2.55 -2.08
C PHE A 14 0.27 -3.24 -2.88
N ILE A 15 0.63 -4.00 -3.92
CA ILE A 15 -0.33 -4.76 -4.73
C ILE A 15 -1.04 -5.83 -3.88
N SER A 16 -0.31 -6.53 -3.01
CA SER A 16 -0.89 -7.57 -2.14
C SER A 16 -1.94 -7.01 -1.16
N LEU A 17 -1.83 -5.73 -0.79
CA LEU A 17 -2.76 -5.02 0.07
C LEU A 17 -3.95 -4.42 -0.70
N GLY A 18 -4.11 -4.70 -2.00
CA GLY A 18 -5.10 -4.04 -2.86
C GLY A 18 -6.57 -4.12 -2.39
N THR A 19 -6.92 -5.06 -1.52
CA THR A 19 -8.27 -5.17 -0.91
C THR A 19 -8.35 -4.65 0.52
N GLN A 20 -7.22 -4.28 1.12
CA GLN A 20 -7.08 -3.93 2.54
C GLN A 20 -7.08 -2.42 2.75
N TRP A 21 -8.15 -1.76 2.31
CA TRP A 21 -8.35 -0.33 2.49
C TRP A 21 -9.38 -0.05 3.59
N GLN A 22 -9.08 0.93 4.43
CA GLN A 22 -10.10 1.58 5.25
C GLN A 22 -10.96 2.45 4.36
N VAL A 23 -12.28 2.32 4.50
CA VAL A 23 -13.27 3.05 3.71
C VAL A 23 -14.18 3.83 4.64
N HIS A 24 -14.50 5.08 4.29
CA HIS A 24 -15.47 5.86 5.03
C HIS A 24 -16.88 5.24 4.87
N PRO A 25 -17.56 4.84 5.96
CA PRO A 25 -18.78 4.01 5.88
C PRO A 25 -19.92 4.62 5.07
N MET A 26 -20.05 5.95 5.09
CA MET A 26 -21.14 6.67 4.42
C MET A 26 -20.74 7.24 3.05
N ALA A 27 -19.45 7.45 2.81
CA ALA A 27 -18.98 8.14 1.60
C ALA A 27 -18.37 7.19 0.57
N GLY A 28 -18.03 5.95 0.98
CA GLY A 28 -17.37 4.98 0.10
C GLY A 28 -15.93 5.34 -0.29
N THR A 29 -15.42 6.48 0.17
CA THR A 29 -14.07 6.97 -0.10
C THR A 29 -13.04 6.16 0.69
N ARG A 30 -11.94 5.77 0.04
CA ARG A 30 -10.79 5.17 0.72
C ARG A 30 -10.07 6.23 1.55
N LEU A 31 -9.76 5.89 2.81
CA LEU A 31 -9.05 6.76 3.75
C LEU A 31 -7.56 6.44 3.85
N GLY A 32 -7.20 5.19 3.58
CA GLY A 32 -5.85 4.66 3.72
C GLY A 32 -5.85 3.13 3.77
N LEU A 33 -4.67 2.53 3.75
CA LEU A 33 -4.44 1.11 3.97
C LEU A 33 -4.68 0.75 5.44
N ARG A 34 -5.15 -0.48 5.66
CA ARG A 34 -5.24 -1.06 6.99
C ARG A 34 -3.85 -1.52 7.41
N TYR A 35 -3.13 -0.71 8.17
CA TYR A 35 -1.75 -1.01 8.56
C TYR A 35 -1.63 -2.29 9.40
N GLU A 36 -2.69 -2.76 10.03
CA GLU A 36 -2.71 -4.06 10.71
C GLU A 36 -2.53 -5.25 9.76
N ALA A 37 -2.87 -5.09 8.47
CA ALA A 37 -2.68 -6.11 7.45
C ALA A 37 -1.25 -6.12 6.87
N VAL A 38 -0.48 -5.04 7.05
CA VAL A 38 0.85 -4.88 6.43
C VAL A 38 1.84 -5.95 6.90
N PRO A 39 1.98 -6.26 8.21
CA PRO A 39 2.90 -7.31 8.65
C PRO A 39 2.51 -8.71 8.13
N VAL A 40 1.20 -8.99 8.03
CA VAL A 40 0.68 -10.27 7.53
C VAL A 40 0.99 -10.43 6.05
N ALA A 41 0.77 -9.38 5.26
CA ALA A 41 1.06 -9.37 3.83
C ALA A 41 2.58 -9.47 3.56
N ALA A 42 3.41 -8.73 4.29
CA ALA A 42 4.86 -8.81 4.18
C ALA A 42 5.38 -10.23 4.50
N ALA A 43 4.87 -10.85 5.57
CA ALA A 43 5.23 -12.21 5.93
C ALA A 43 4.82 -13.24 4.86
N ALA A 44 3.63 -13.09 4.26
CA ALA A 44 3.17 -13.95 3.19
C ALA A 44 4.03 -13.87 1.92
N LEU A 45 4.67 -12.72 1.68
CA LEU A 45 5.61 -12.50 0.58
C LEU A 45 7.06 -12.86 0.95
N GLY A 46 7.35 -13.28 2.20
CA GLY A 46 8.70 -13.53 2.67
C GLY A 46 9.55 -12.26 2.87
N LEU A 47 8.90 -11.09 2.97
CA LEU A 47 9.56 -9.80 3.12
C LEU A 47 9.80 -9.46 4.59
N SER A 48 10.94 -8.83 4.87
CA SER A 48 11.21 -8.22 6.18
C SER A 48 10.68 -6.79 6.19
N LEU A 49 9.72 -6.50 7.07
CA LEU A 49 9.18 -5.15 7.20
C LEU A 49 10.21 -4.21 7.86
N THR A 50 10.90 -3.42 7.06
CA THR A 50 11.85 -2.40 7.51
C THR A 50 11.22 -1.01 7.51
N PRO A 51 11.80 -0.03 8.24
CA PRO A 51 11.34 1.36 8.16
C PRO A 51 11.38 1.95 6.75
N ALA A 52 12.36 1.54 5.93
CA ALA A 52 12.47 1.97 4.54
C ALA A 52 11.32 1.42 3.68
N LEU A 53 11.11 0.10 3.71
CA LEU A 53 10.01 -0.57 2.99
C LEU A 53 8.64 -0.01 3.40
N PHE A 54 8.44 0.25 4.69
CA PHE A 54 7.21 0.88 5.18
C PHE A 54 7.08 2.34 4.71
N GLY A 55 8.20 3.07 4.62
CA GLY A 55 8.25 4.41 4.02
C GLY A 55 7.78 4.41 2.58
N ASP A 56 8.33 3.51 1.75
CA ASP A 56 7.99 3.38 0.34
C ASP A 56 6.52 2.97 0.13
N LEU A 57 6.01 2.08 0.98
CA LEU A 57 4.59 1.71 1.00
C LEU A 57 3.69 2.95 1.22
N ARG A 58 4.06 3.84 2.15
CA ARG A 58 3.28 5.08 2.41
C ARG A 58 3.34 6.07 1.25
N VAL A 59 4.44 6.11 0.50
CA VAL A 59 4.53 6.92 -0.72
C VAL A 59 3.54 6.42 -1.76
N MET A 60 3.46 5.09 -1.98
CA MET A 60 2.50 4.50 -2.91
C MET A 60 1.05 4.67 -2.45
N GLU A 61 0.77 4.52 -1.15
CA GLU A 61 -0.54 4.80 -0.57
C GLU A 61 -0.99 6.24 -0.88
N GLY A 62 -0.13 7.23 -0.61
CA GLY A 62 -0.42 8.63 -0.90
C GLY A 62 -0.71 8.88 -2.37
N ALA A 63 0.10 8.29 -3.27
CA ALA A 63 -0.11 8.39 -4.71
C ALA A 63 -1.46 7.77 -5.15
N ALA A 64 -1.84 6.63 -4.58
CA ALA A 64 -3.13 5.99 -4.88
C ALA A 64 -4.33 6.80 -4.38
N LEU A 65 -4.24 7.37 -3.18
CA LEU A 65 -5.27 8.26 -2.65
C LEU A 65 -5.44 9.51 -3.52
N ALA A 66 -4.34 10.13 -3.96
CA ALA A 66 -4.38 11.27 -4.87
C ALA A 66 -5.04 10.89 -6.21
N ALA A 67 -4.64 9.77 -6.81
CA ALA A 67 -5.19 9.30 -8.07
C ALA A 67 -6.70 8.98 -8.01
N TRP A 68 -7.19 8.50 -6.86
CA TRP A 68 -8.64 8.31 -6.67
C TRP A 68 -9.39 9.62 -6.44
N ALA A 69 -8.79 10.59 -5.77
CA ALA A 69 -9.41 11.91 -5.59
C ALA A 69 -9.58 12.64 -6.92
N GLU A 70 -8.70 12.40 -7.89
CA GLU A 70 -8.78 12.97 -9.26
C GLU A 70 -9.84 12.30 -10.16
N ARG A 71 -10.33 11.11 -9.81
CA ARG A 71 -11.29 10.34 -10.62
C ARG A 71 -12.67 10.31 -9.94
N PRO A 72 -13.61 11.20 -10.34
CA PRO A 72 -14.95 11.28 -9.75
C PRO A 72 -15.84 10.07 -10.07
#